data_AF-A0A7H0VHH4-F1
#
_entry.id   AF-A0A7H0VHH4-F1
#
_cell.length_a   1.000
_cell.length_b   1.000
_cell.length_c   1.000
_cell.angle_alpha   90.00
_cell.angle_beta   90.00
_cell.angle_gamma   90.00
#
_symmetry.space_group_name_H-M   'P 1'
#
loop_
_entity.id
_entity.type
_entity.pdbx_description
1 polymer ?
#
loop_
_entity_poly.entity_id
_entity_poly.type
_entity_poly.pdbx_seq_one_letter_code
_entity_poly.pdbx_strand_id
1 'polypeptide(L)'
;MKTFFRWLIKAGLLLVSIILVVFLSGDLKSGPLETFLIILGGSSLLALLFSFLELKYIPYRRKKLMRKIVRLFGAIALTDSVAKWEFGRYEIYIDISFDLKITEQAGNLELISFYIPANQLRAYQLDIPLSQKEAEFRGMKTYRIYQTNGMGLKLAIGRISKQLI
;
A
#
# COMPACT_ATOMS: atom_id res chain seq x y z
N MET A 1 22.15 -9.93 0.97
CA MET A 1 22.22 -8.52 1.46
C MET A 1 20.92 -7.99 2.08
N LYS A 2 19.70 -8.32 1.59
CA LYS A 2 18.43 -7.79 2.14
C LYS A 2 18.16 -8.15 3.61
N THR A 3 18.66 -9.29 4.08
CA THR A 3 18.58 -9.73 5.48
C THR A 3 19.50 -8.94 6.40
N PHE A 4 20.76 -8.71 5.99
CA PHE A 4 21.73 -7.93 6.77
C PHE A 4 21.28 -6.48 6.97
N PHE A 5 20.75 -5.85 5.92
CA PHE A 5 20.24 -4.47 6.00
C PHE A 5 19.01 -4.36 6.91
N ARG A 6 18.14 -5.38 6.93
CA ARG A 6 17.02 -5.49 7.89
C ARG A 6 17.50 -5.63 9.33
N TRP A 7 18.58 -6.37 9.57
CA TRP A 7 19.18 -6.48 10.91
C TRP A 7 19.84 -5.16 11.34
N LEU A 8 20.52 -4.46 10.43
CA LEU A 8 21.14 -3.17 10.69
C LEU A 8 20.10 -2.09 11.02
N ILE A 9 18.98 -2.05 10.29
CA ILE A 9 17.86 -1.13 10.57
C ILE A 9 17.20 -1.45 11.91
N LYS A 10 17.02 -2.73 12.25
CA LYS A 10 16.50 -3.15 13.56
C LYS A 10 17.43 -2.74 14.71
N ALA A 11 18.74 -2.89 14.53
CA ALA A 11 19.74 -2.46 15.50
C ALA A 11 19.82 -0.94 15.63
N GLY A 12 19.70 -0.21 14.51
CA GLY A 12 19.67 1.26 14.49
C GLY A 12 18.42 1.84 15.16
N LEU A 13 17.24 1.27 14.90
CA LEU A 13 15.99 1.65 15.58
C LEU A 13 16.05 1.37 17.08
N LEU A 14 16.69 0.27 17.49
CA LEU A 14 16.91 -0.06 18.90
C LEU A 14 17.80 1.00 19.56
N LEU A 15 18.89 1.40 18.93
CA LEU A 15 19.78 2.47 19.40
C LEU A 15 19.09 3.84 19.48
N VAL A 16 18.32 4.22 18.45
CA VAL A 16 17.56 5.48 18.45
C VAL A 16 16.50 5.46 19.54
N SER A 17 15.82 4.33 19.78
CA SER A 17 14.83 4.21 20.85
C SER A 17 15.46 4.30 22.25
N ILE A 18 16.67 3.75 22.43
CA ILE A 18 17.42 3.87 23.69
C ILE A 18 17.84 5.33 23.92
N ILE A 19 18.37 6.01 22.89
CA ILE A 19 18.80 7.41 23.00
C ILE A 19 17.61 8.33 23.25
N LEU A 20 16.49 8.14 22.55
CA LEU A 20 15.29 8.95 22.70
C LEU A 20 14.70 8.81 24.10
N VAL A 21 14.72 7.60 24.64
CA VAL A 21 14.25 7.33 26.00
C VAL A 21 15.22 7.89 27.04
N VAL A 22 16.53 7.79 26.86
CA VAL A 22 17.51 8.46 27.75
C VAL A 22 17.34 9.99 27.74
N PHE A 23 17.05 10.58 26.58
CA PHE A 23 16.82 12.03 26.45
C PHE A 23 15.46 12.49 27.02
N LEU A 24 14.40 11.70 26.85
CA LEU A 24 13.06 12.01 27.35
C LEU A 24 12.88 11.67 28.84
N SER A 25 13.72 10.79 29.39
CA SER A 25 13.67 10.36 30.80
C SER A 25 14.49 11.26 31.74
N GLY A 26 14.88 12.46 31.30
CA GLY A 26 15.57 13.45 32.14
C GLY A 26 14.84 13.84 33.44
N ASP A 27 13.58 13.39 33.63
CA ASP A 27 12.79 13.65 34.84
C ASP A 27 11.93 12.45 35.31
N LEU A 28 12.15 11.24 34.78
CA LEU A 28 11.37 10.06 35.17
C LEU A 28 12.10 9.25 36.24
N LYS A 29 11.57 9.29 37.47
CA LYS A 29 11.95 8.45 38.64
C LYS A 29 11.73 6.93 38.42
N SER A 30 11.73 6.45 37.19
CA SER A 30 11.66 5.02 36.87
C SER A 30 13.07 4.49 36.65
N GLY A 31 13.42 3.40 37.34
CA GLY A 31 14.77 2.83 37.26
C GLY A 31 15.12 2.35 35.84
N PRO A 32 16.42 2.25 35.49
CA PRO A 32 16.86 1.84 34.14
C PRO A 32 16.29 0.46 33.70
N LEU A 33 15.95 -0.41 34.65
CA LEU A 33 15.27 -1.69 34.40
C LEU A 33 13.81 -1.51 33.96
N GLU A 34 13.06 -0.59 34.55
CA GLU A 34 11.64 -0.34 34.22
C GLU A 34 11.51 0.27 32.83
N THR A 35 12.40 1.21 32.51
CA THR A 35 12.52 1.84 31.21
C THR A 35 12.89 0.81 30.12
N PHE A 36 13.80 -0.12 30.41
CA PHE A 36 14.17 -1.22 29.51
C PHE A 36 13.00 -2.18 29.27
N LEU A 37 12.24 -2.52 30.33
CA LEU A 37 11.04 -3.37 30.23
C LEU A 37 9.92 -2.72 29.41
N ILE A 38 9.72 -1.40 29.51
CA ILE A 38 8.75 -0.65 28.70
C ILE A 38 9.15 -0.65 27.22
N ILE A 39 10.44 -0.46 26.90
CA ILE A 39 10.94 -0.51 25.51
C ILE A 39 10.81 -1.93 24.93
N LEU A 40 11.20 -2.96 25.69
CA LEU A 40 11.07 -4.36 25.27
C LEU A 40 9.61 -4.78 25.10
N GLY A 41 8.75 -4.39 26.04
CA GLY A 41 7.31 -4.64 25.98
C GLY A 41 6.66 -3.93 24.80
N GLY A 42 6.94 -2.64 24.61
CA GLY A 42 6.40 -1.82 23.53
C GLY A 42 6.83 -2.31 22.14
N SER A 43 8.11 -2.65 21.96
CA SER A 43 8.62 -3.20 20.70
C SER A 43 8.05 -4.58 20.37
N SER A 44 7.86 -5.43 21.37
CA SER A 44 7.23 -6.76 21.20
C SER A 44 5.76 -6.64 20.82
N LEU A 45 5.01 -5.73 21.46
CA LEU A 45 3.61 -5.45 21.12
C LEU A 45 3.46 -4.90 19.69
N LEU A 46 4.34 -3.98 19.28
CA LEU A 46 4.36 -3.48 17.91
C LEU A 46 4.69 -4.59 16.91
N ALA A 47 5.65 -5.46 17.21
CA ALA A 47 5.98 -6.60 16.35
C ALA A 47 4.80 -7.57 16.20
N LEU A 48 4.06 -7.84 17.28
CA LEU A 48 2.83 -8.64 17.25
C LEU A 48 1.74 -7.97 16.40
N LEU A 49 1.55 -6.65 16.54
CA LEU A 49 0.61 -5.88 15.74
C LEU A 49 0.95 -5.93 14.25
N PHE A 50 2.20 -5.68 13.86
CA PHE A 50 2.64 -5.79 12.46
C PHE A 50 2.47 -7.21 11.92
N SER A 51 2.82 -8.23 12.72
CA SER A 51 2.64 -9.63 12.34
C SER A 51 1.16 -9.97 12.12
N PHE A 52 0.26 -9.48 12.98
CA PHE A 52 -1.18 -9.65 12.81
C PHE A 52 -1.67 -8.94 11.53
N LEU A 53 -1.20 -7.71 11.29
CA LEU A 53 -1.57 -6.96 10.09
C LEU A 53 -1.15 -7.69 8.81
N GLU A 54 0.08 -8.21 8.75
CA GLU A 54 0.61 -8.94 7.60
C GLU A 54 -0.04 -10.30 7.39
N LEU A 55 -0.19 -11.10 8.45
CA LEU A 55 -0.62 -12.49 8.32
C LEU A 55 -2.14 -12.68 8.28
N LYS A 56 -2.90 -11.76 8.88
CA LYS A 56 -4.37 -11.90 9.02
C LYS A 56 -5.12 -10.78 8.33
N TYR A 57 -4.83 -9.53 8.68
CA TYR A 57 -5.62 -8.39 8.22
C TYR A 57 -5.48 -8.15 6.71
N ILE A 58 -4.25 -8.03 6.20
CA ILE A 58 -3.98 -7.71 4.79
C ILE A 58 -4.57 -8.77 3.84
N PRO A 59 -4.36 -10.09 4.04
CA PRO A 59 -4.95 -11.11 3.18
C PRO A 59 -6.48 -11.06 3.18
N TYR A 60 -7.10 -10.94 4.36
CA TYR A 60 -8.55 -10.83 4.50
C TYR A 60 -9.09 -9.59 3.76
N ARG A 61 -8.44 -8.44 3.98
CA ARG A 61 -8.86 -7.16 3.41
C ARG A 61 -8.70 -7.15 1.89
N ARG A 62 -7.59 -7.66 1.37
CA ARG A 62 -7.34 -7.85 -0.07
C ARG A 62 -8.46 -8.66 -0.74
N LYS A 63 -8.82 -9.81 -0.16
CA LYS A 63 -9.91 -10.65 -0.66
C LYS A 63 -11.25 -9.92 -0.68
N LYS A 64 -11.54 -9.13 0.37
CA LYS A 64 -12.76 -8.31 0.46
C LYS A 64 -12.81 -7.22 -0.62
N LEU A 65 -11.69 -6.54 -0.86
CA LEU A 65 -11.58 -5.53 -1.91
C LEU A 65 -11.71 -6.12 -3.31
N MET A 66 -11.05 -7.26 -3.57
CA MET A 66 -11.15 -7.93 -4.85
C MET A 66 -12.60 -8.28 -5.21
N ARG A 67 -13.34 -8.89 -4.27
CA ARG A 67 -14.78 -9.14 -4.46
C ARG A 67 -15.58 -7.87 -4.73
N LYS A 68 -15.25 -6.77 -4.05
CA LYS A 68 -15.90 -5.48 -4.25
C LYS A 68 -15.59 -4.90 -5.64
N ILE A 69 -14.36 -5.03 -6.12
CA ILE A 69 -13.93 -4.60 -7.46
C ILE A 69 -14.65 -5.43 -8.54
N VAL A 70 -14.62 -6.76 -8.44
CA VAL A 70 -15.34 -7.65 -9.35
C VAL A 70 -16.81 -7.26 -9.45
N ARG A 71 -17.47 -7.02 -8.30
CA ARG A 71 -18.90 -6.65 -8.27
C ARG A 71 -19.19 -5.25 -8.83
N LEU A 72 -18.37 -4.25 -8.51
CA LEU A 72 -18.65 -2.86 -8.89
C LEU A 72 -18.30 -2.57 -10.35
N PHE A 73 -17.24 -3.19 -10.86
CA PHE A 73 -16.69 -2.90 -12.18
C PHE A 73 -17.01 -4.02 -13.20
N GLY A 74 -17.54 -5.16 -12.76
CA GLY A 74 -17.63 -6.35 -13.63
C GLY A 74 -16.25 -6.89 -14.01
N ALA A 75 -15.24 -6.63 -13.17
CA ALA A 75 -13.86 -6.98 -13.45
C ALA A 75 -13.60 -8.48 -13.28
N ILE A 76 -12.63 -9.01 -14.01
CA ILE A 76 -12.14 -10.39 -13.91
C ILE A 76 -10.88 -10.40 -13.03
N ALA A 77 -10.88 -11.16 -11.94
CA ALA A 77 -9.70 -11.30 -11.10
C ALA A 77 -8.63 -12.14 -11.83
N LEU A 78 -7.43 -11.58 -12.00
CA LEU A 78 -6.29 -12.27 -12.62
C LEU A 78 -5.38 -12.92 -11.56
N THR A 79 -5.31 -12.31 -10.39
CA THR A 79 -4.60 -12.79 -9.20
C THR A 79 -5.34 -12.31 -7.95
N ASP A 80 -4.82 -12.59 -6.76
CA ASP A 80 -5.39 -12.08 -5.50
C ASP A 80 -5.26 -10.55 -5.36
N SER A 81 -4.36 -9.91 -6.10
CA SER A 81 -4.12 -8.46 -6.03
C SER A 81 -4.48 -7.71 -7.30
N VAL A 82 -4.61 -8.39 -8.44
CA VAL A 82 -4.79 -7.76 -9.74
C VAL A 82 -6.09 -8.23 -10.39
N ALA A 83 -6.86 -7.29 -10.95
CA ALA A 83 -8.03 -7.55 -11.76
C ALA A 83 -7.95 -6.82 -13.11
N LYS A 84 -8.70 -7.31 -14.10
CA LYS A 84 -8.89 -6.69 -15.41
C LYS A 84 -10.33 -6.21 -15.55
N TRP A 85 -10.53 -4.97 -15.95
CA TRP A 85 -11.83 -4.37 -16.21
C TRP A 85 -11.89 -3.88 -17.65
N GLU A 86 -12.91 -4.30 -18.39
CA GLU A 86 -13.18 -3.81 -19.74
C GLU A 86 -14.15 -2.62 -19.66
N PHE A 87 -13.70 -1.46 -20.11
CA PHE A 87 -14.50 -0.24 -20.12
C PHE A 87 -14.55 0.34 -21.53
N GLY A 88 -15.66 0.10 -22.23
CA GLY A 88 -15.79 0.45 -23.65
C GLY A 88 -14.72 -0.28 -24.47
N ARG A 89 -13.82 0.49 -25.11
CA ARG A 89 -12.69 -0.04 -25.90
C ARG A 89 -11.37 -0.17 -25.11
N TYR A 90 -11.37 0.18 -23.83
CA TYR A 90 -10.17 0.20 -23.00
C TYR A 90 -10.11 -1.03 -22.09
N GLU A 91 -8.91 -1.57 -21.93
CA GLU A 91 -8.64 -2.57 -20.89
C GLU A 91 -7.91 -1.89 -19.73
N ILE A 92 -8.51 -1.96 -18.55
CA ILE A 92 -8.01 -1.31 -17.34
C ILE A 92 -7.57 -2.38 -16.35
N TYR A 93 -6.33 -2.30 -15.92
CA TYR A 93 -5.77 -3.17 -14.88
C TYR A 93 -5.92 -2.49 -13.53
N ILE A 94 -6.40 -3.23 -12.53
CA ILE A 94 -6.65 -2.74 -11.18
C ILE A 94 -5.73 -3.50 -10.24
N ASP A 95 -4.79 -2.81 -9.58
CA ASP A 95 -3.90 -3.39 -8.58
C ASP A 95 -4.28 -2.94 -7.17
N ILE A 96 -4.30 -3.90 -6.25
CA ILE A 96 -4.53 -3.71 -4.83
C ILE A 96 -3.18 -3.87 -4.13
N SER A 97 -2.66 -2.78 -3.56
CA SER A 97 -1.42 -2.78 -2.78
C SER A 97 -1.68 -2.33 -1.35
N PHE A 98 -0.84 -2.83 -0.44
CA PHE A 98 -0.83 -2.40 0.95
C PHE A 98 0.58 -1.95 1.29
N ASP A 99 0.73 -0.73 1.83
CA ASP A 99 2.01 -0.23 2.32
C ASP A 99 1.92 -0.01 3.83
N LEU A 100 2.66 -0.83 4.58
CA LEU A 100 2.74 -0.78 6.05
C LEU A 100 3.80 0.21 6.54
N LYS A 101 4.51 0.89 5.64
CA LYS A 101 5.55 1.84 6.03
C LYS A 101 4.95 3.02 6.78
N ILE A 102 5.53 3.31 7.94
CA ILE A 102 5.31 4.55 8.70
C ILE A 102 6.07 5.66 7.96
N THR A 103 5.58 6.09 6.79
CA THR A 103 6.11 7.27 6.10
C THR A 103 5.35 8.53 6.53
N GLU A 104 6.06 9.67 6.61
CA GLU A 104 5.56 10.99 7.02
C GLU A 104 4.32 11.47 6.23
N GLN A 105 4.13 10.94 5.02
CA GLN A 105 2.89 11.11 4.29
C GLN A 105 1.83 10.17 4.84
N ALA A 106 0.99 10.72 5.71
CA ALA A 106 -0.18 10.04 6.24
C ALA A 106 -0.94 9.23 5.16
N GLY A 107 -1.09 7.93 5.42
CA GLY A 107 -2.46 7.51 5.72
C GLY A 107 -3.16 6.55 4.77
N ASN A 108 -2.47 5.90 3.82
CA ASN A 108 -3.12 4.82 3.05
C ASN A 108 -2.36 3.50 3.20
N LEU A 109 -2.69 2.78 4.28
CA LEU A 109 -2.41 1.35 4.44
C LEU A 109 -2.82 0.55 3.20
N GLU A 110 -3.88 1.01 2.54
CA GLU A 110 -4.56 0.35 1.42
C GLU A 110 -4.60 1.28 0.21
N LEU A 111 -4.11 0.79 -0.91
CA LEU A 111 -4.05 1.51 -2.16
C LEU A 111 -4.66 0.67 -3.29
N ILE A 112 -5.49 1.30 -4.11
CA ILE A 112 -6.08 0.69 -5.29
C ILE A 112 -5.75 1.58 -6.47
N SER A 113 -4.95 1.06 -7.38
CA SER A 113 -4.43 1.79 -8.53
C SER A 113 -5.00 1.22 -9.82
N PHE A 114 -5.43 2.11 -10.70
CA PHE A 114 -6.00 1.78 -12.00
C PHE A 114 -4.98 2.14 -13.07
N TYR A 115 -4.73 1.21 -13.98
CA TYR A 115 -3.70 1.31 -15.00
C TYR A 115 -4.26 1.01 -16.37
N ILE A 116 -3.75 1.73 -17.37
CA ILE A 116 -4.03 1.48 -18.78
C ILE A 116 -2.74 1.05 -19.49
N PRO A 117 -2.80 0.06 -20.40
CA PRO A 117 -1.67 -0.30 -21.23
C PRO A 117 -1.11 0.84 -22.09
N ALA A 118 0.22 0.90 -22.21
CA ALA A 118 0.92 1.90 -23.00
C ALA A 118 0.53 1.91 -24.48
N ASN A 119 0.30 0.72 -25.05
CA ASN A 119 -0.15 0.54 -26.43
C ASN A 119 -1.54 1.15 -26.65
N GLN A 120 -2.44 1.06 -25.67
CA GLN A 120 -3.77 1.68 -25.74
C GLN A 120 -3.70 3.20 -25.68
N LEU A 121 -2.85 3.77 -24.81
CA LEU A 121 -2.66 5.23 -24.78
C LEU A 121 -2.20 5.79 -26.14
N ARG A 122 -1.23 5.13 -26.76
CA ARG A 122 -0.72 5.53 -28.09
C ARG A 122 -1.77 5.35 -29.18
N ALA A 123 -2.49 4.22 -29.16
CA ALA A 123 -3.52 3.92 -30.16
C ALA A 123 -4.72 4.87 -30.09
N TYR A 124 -5.07 5.34 -28.89
CA TYR A 124 -6.25 6.18 -28.66
C TYR A 124 -5.93 7.66 -28.44
N GLN A 125 -4.66 8.07 -28.59
CA GLN A 125 -4.18 9.47 -28.41
C GLN A 125 -4.73 10.14 -27.15
N LEU A 126 -4.75 9.38 -26.05
CA LEU A 126 -5.33 9.83 -24.79
C LEU A 126 -4.42 10.85 -24.11
N ASP A 127 -4.88 12.10 -23.98
CA ASP A 127 -4.21 13.16 -23.24
C ASP A 127 -4.59 13.12 -21.74
N ILE A 128 -4.28 12.00 -21.09
CA ILE A 128 -4.52 11.84 -19.65
C ILE A 128 -3.28 12.39 -18.93
N PRO A 129 -3.43 13.20 -17.87
CA PRO A 129 -2.31 13.53 -16.99
C PRO A 129 -1.81 12.25 -16.33
N LEU A 130 -0.84 11.58 -16.99
CA LEU A 130 -0.22 10.35 -16.52
C LEU A 130 0.50 10.69 -15.22
N SER A 131 -0.13 10.38 -14.09
CA SER A 131 0.52 10.43 -12.79
C SER A 131 1.60 9.35 -12.79
N GLN A 132 2.79 9.75 -13.23
CA GLN A 132 3.98 8.99 -13.66
C GLN A 132 4.41 7.85 -12.71
N LYS A 133 3.62 6.78 -12.63
CA LYS A 133 4.09 5.51 -12.10
C LYS A 133 3.88 4.46 -13.17
N GLU A 134 4.94 4.25 -13.95
CA GLU A 134 5.05 3.11 -14.85
C GLU A 134 5.04 1.84 -13.99
N ALA A 135 4.18 0.91 -14.38
CA ALA A 135 4.11 -0.41 -13.78
C ALA A 135 4.15 -1.44 -14.90
N GLU A 136 4.87 -2.52 -14.69
CA GLU A 136 4.86 -3.66 -15.60
C GLU A 136 3.90 -4.71 -15.06
N PHE A 137 2.80 -4.95 -15.79
CA PHE A 137 1.94 -6.10 -15.53
C PHE A 137 2.24 -7.16 -16.57
N ARG A 138 2.80 -8.29 -16.13
CA ARG A 138 3.14 -9.44 -17.01
C ARG A 138 4.00 -9.03 -18.22
N GLY A 139 4.96 -8.14 -18.03
CA GLY A 139 5.85 -7.63 -19.09
C GLY A 139 5.24 -6.55 -19.99
N MET A 140 4.00 -6.13 -19.73
CA MET A 140 3.35 -5.02 -20.43
C MET A 140 3.54 -3.73 -19.66
N LYS A 141 4.07 -2.69 -20.32
CA LYS A 141 4.13 -1.34 -19.78
C LYS A 141 2.73 -0.78 -19.62
N THR A 142 2.42 -0.33 -18.42
CA THR A 142 1.14 0.30 -18.09
C THR A 142 1.36 1.60 -17.33
N TYR A 143 0.39 2.50 -17.46
CA TYR A 143 0.43 3.79 -16.80
C TYR A 143 -0.77 3.95 -15.90
N ARG A 144 -0.53 4.49 -14.71
CA ARG A 144 -1.59 4.75 -13.73
C ARG A 144 -2.44 5.94 -14.17
N ILE A 145 -3.74 5.70 -14.31
CA ILE A 145 -4.74 6.73 -14.64
C ILE A 145 -5.42 7.29 -13.39
N TYR A 146 -5.64 6.43 -12.38
CA TYR A 146 -6.35 6.82 -11.18
C TYR A 146 -5.86 6.01 -9.98
N GLN A 147 -6.00 6.59 -8.79
CA GLN A 147 -5.63 5.95 -7.54
C GLN A 147 -6.62 6.32 -6.44
N THR A 148 -6.98 5.35 -5.62
CA THR A 148 -7.87 5.54 -4.47
C THR A 148 -7.62 4.48 -3.40
N ASN A 149 -8.50 4.40 -2.41
CA ASN A 149 -8.58 3.31 -1.44
C ASN A 149 -9.97 2.64 -1.52
N GLY A 150 -10.23 1.66 -0.67
CA GLY A 150 -11.49 0.91 -0.69
C GLY A 150 -12.75 1.74 -0.44
N MET A 151 -12.64 2.92 0.20
CA MET A 151 -13.78 3.82 0.37
C MET A 151 -14.14 4.53 -0.94
N GLY A 152 -13.13 5.00 -1.68
CA GLY A 152 -13.32 5.74 -2.94
C GLY A 152 -13.66 4.88 -4.16
N LEU A 153 -13.65 3.54 -4.06
CA LEU A 153 -13.96 2.62 -5.17
C LEU A 153 -15.26 2.92 -5.92
N LYS A 154 -16.35 3.30 -5.22
CA LYS A 154 -17.63 3.61 -5.89
C LYS A 154 -17.54 4.85 -6.77
N LEU A 155 -16.76 5.85 -6.33
CA LEU A 155 -16.57 7.11 -7.06
C LEU A 155 -15.53 6.98 -8.18
N ALA A 156 -14.69 5.96 -8.13
CA ALA A 156 -13.63 5.73 -9.11
C ALA A 156 -14.18 5.55 -10.53
N ILE A 157 -15.29 4.82 -10.70
CA ILE A 157 -15.91 4.59 -12.02
C ILE A 157 -16.22 5.93 -12.70
N GLY A 158 -16.92 6.83 -12.01
CA GLY A 158 -17.30 8.12 -12.56
C GLY A 158 -16.13 9.08 -12.78
N ARG A 159 -15.01 8.91 -12.08
CA ARG A 159 -13.79 9.70 -12.30
C ARG A 159 -12.99 9.17 -13.49
N ILE A 160 -12.87 7.85 -13.61
CA ILE A 160 -12.18 7.19 -14.72
C ILE A 160 -12.95 7.42 -16.03
N SER A 161 -14.29 7.33 -16.01
CA SER A 161 -15.10 7.58 -17.20
C SER A 161 -14.90 9.00 -17.74
N LYS A 162 -14.81 10.01 -16.87
CA LYS A 162 -14.56 11.42 -17.25
C LYS A 162 -13.14 11.67 -17.79
N GLN A 163 -12.20 10.77 -17.54
CA GLN A 163 -10.83 10.88 -18.04
C GLN A 163 -10.63 10.14 -19.38
N LEU A 164 -11.48 9.15 -19.68
CA LEU A 164 -11.35 8.26 -20.84
C LEU A 164 -12.36 8.56 -21.98
N ILE A 165 -13.42 9.33 -21.67
CA ILE A 165 -14.45 9.82 -22.59
C ILE A 165 -14.28 11.34 -22.69
#